data_AF-A0A8J8FL45-F1
#
_entry.id   AF-A0A8J8FL45-F1
#
_cell.length_a   1.000
_cell.length_b   1.000
_cell.length_c   1.000
_cell.angle_alpha   90.00
_cell.angle_beta   90.00
_cell.angle_gamma   90.00
#
_symmetry.space_group_name_H-M   'P 1'
#
loop_
_entity.id
_entity.type
_entity.pdbx_description
1 polymer ?
#
loop_
_entity_poly.entity_id
_entity_poly.type
_entity_poly.pdbx_seq_one_letter_code
_entity_poly.pdbx_strand_id
1 'polypeptide(L)'
;STQTIVEELQQYQDLGYTMHKVSAAENIGIGELKAALNNQISILAGQSGVGKSSLTNALIPDKQLKTNTVSEITKHGRHTTTAATLYHLPEGGDLIDSPGVAIFGLADLTEQQLAWGYREFQPLIEQCRFNNCRHVNDKGCAVRSAAENGEIPRQRYQRYLKLREKMPTAN
;
A
#
# COMPACT_ATOMS: atom_id res chain seq x y z
N SER A 1 7.16 13.15 -14.57
CA SER A 1 8.59 13.18 -14.14
C SER A 1 8.69 12.61 -12.73
N THR A 2 9.86 12.18 -12.25
CA THR A 2 10.03 11.73 -10.85
C THR A 2 9.53 12.78 -9.84
N GLN A 3 9.70 14.07 -10.16
CA GLN A 3 9.17 15.20 -9.40
C GLN A 3 7.63 15.16 -9.22
N THR A 4 6.89 14.86 -10.30
CA THR A 4 5.42 14.77 -10.31
C THR A 4 4.92 13.67 -9.38
N ILE A 5 5.61 12.53 -9.31
CA ILE A 5 5.23 11.41 -8.44
C ILE A 5 5.42 11.79 -6.97
N VAL A 6 6.49 12.52 -6.64
CA VAL A 6 6.75 12.98 -5.26
C VAL A 6 5.66 13.95 -4.80
N GLU A 7 5.25 14.88 -5.67
CA GLU A 7 4.16 15.81 -5.37
C GLU A 7 2.82 15.09 -5.18
N GLU A 8 2.50 14.11 -6.02
CA GLU A 8 1.30 13.28 -5.85
C GLU A 8 1.32 12.45 -4.56
N LEU A 9 2.50 12.06 -4.10
CA LEU A 9 2.69 11.27 -2.89
C LEU A 9 2.73 12.11 -1.60
N GLN A 10 2.95 13.42 -1.71
CA GLN A 10 3.02 14.33 -0.56
C GLN A 10 1.78 14.24 0.33
N GLN A 11 0.60 14.12 -0.28
CA GLN A 11 -0.66 13.97 0.45
C GLN A 11 -0.66 12.77 1.42
N TYR A 12 0.11 11.71 1.15
CA TYR A 12 0.21 10.57 2.08
C TYR A 12 1.15 10.88 3.25
N GLN A 13 2.21 11.64 3.02
CA GLN A 13 3.09 12.09 4.10
C GLN A 13 2.36 13.06 5.03
N ASP A 14 1.55 13.97 4.48
CA ASP A 14 0.73 14.91 5.26
C ASP A 14 -0.32 14.18 6.12
N LEU A 15 -0.73 12.98 5.70
CA LEU A 15 -1.58 12.06 6.47
C LEU A 15 -0.80 11.21 7.49
N GLY A 16 0.50 11.45 7.64
CA GLY A 16 1.37 10.75 8.59
C GLY A 16 1.77 9.34 8.17
N TYR A 17 1.75 9.01 6.87
CA TYR A 17 2.36 7.78 6.38
C TYR A 17 3.87 7.98 6.22
N THR A 18 4.66 7.10 6.84
CA THR A 18 6.11 7.06 6.63
C THR A 18 6.43 6.63 5.21
N MET A 19 7.34 7.33 4.55
CA MET A 19 7.69 7.07 3.15
C MET A 19 9.19 6.96 2.99
N HIS A 20 9.64 5.84 2.42
CA HIS A 20 11.03 5.60 2.07
C HIS A 20 11.19 5.64 0.55
N LYS A 21 12.04 6.54 0.05
CA LYS A 21 12.45 6.55 -1.35
C LYS A 21 13.64 5.63 -1.51
N VAL A 22 13.48 4.54 -2.25
CA VAL A 22 14.51 3.51 -2.39
C VAL A 22 14.79 3.17 -3.84
N SER A 23 16.05 2.83 -4.13
CA SER A 23 16.47 2.23 -5.39
C SER A 23 17.35 1.03 -5.07
N ALA A 24 16.86 -0.18 -5.34
CA ALA A 24 17.65 -1.40 -5.16
C ALA A 24 18.84 -1.46 -6.14
N ALA A 25 18.69 -0.89 -7.34
CA ALA A 25 19.73 -0.88 -8.36
C ALA A 25 20.87 0.10 -8.04
N GLU A 26 20.53 1.27 -7.49
CA GLU A 26 21.50 2.32 -7.16
C GLU A 26 21.87 2.33 -5.67
N ASN A 27 21.34 1.37 -4.89
CA ASN A 27 21.50 1.28 -3.43
C ASN A 27 21.10 2.56 -2.66
N ILE A 28 20.14 3.32 -3.18
CA ILE A 28 19.64 4.55 -2.56
C ILE A 28 18.58 4.20 -1.50
N GLY A 29 18.66 4.82 -0.33
CA GLY A 29 17.66 4.72 0.75
C GLY A 29 17.59 3.36 1.45
N ILE A 30 18.44 2.40 1.07
CA ILE A 30 18.42 1.04 1.64
C ILE A 30 18.77 1.02 3.12
N GLY A 31 19.75 1.84 3.55
CA GLY A 31 20.12 1.94 4.97
C GLY A 31 18.98 2.44 5.86
N GLU A 32 18.27 3.50 5.44
CA GLU A 32 17.11 4.02 6.14
C GLU A 32 15.98 3.00 6.21
N LEU A 33 15.75 2.26 5.11
CA LEU A 33 14.76 1.19 5.08
C LEU A 33 15.14 0.05 6.05
N LYS A 34 16.41 -0.38 6.09
CA LYS A 34 16.87 -1.40 7.05
C LYS A 34 16.64 -0.98 8.49
N ALA A 35 16.97 0.26 8.83
CA ALA A 35 16.73 0.80 10.17
C ALA A 35 15.23 0.77 10.53
N ALA A 36 14.35 1.11 9.59
CA ALA A 36 12.90 1.08 9.80
C ALA A 36 12.32 -0.34 9.95
N LEU A 37 12.95 -1.33 9.32
CA LEU A 37 12.55 -2.74 9.39
C LEU A 37 13.12 -3.46 10.61
N ASN A 38 14.10 -2.86 11.31
CA ASN A 38 14.79 -3.52 12.40
C ASN A 38 13.83 -3.89 13.55
N ASN A 39 13.92 -5.14 14.00
CA ASN A 39 13.07 -5.73 15.04
C ASN A 39 11.56 -5.68 14.73
N GLN A 40 11.19 -5.54 13.45
CA GLN A 40 9.81 -5.63 12.97
C GLN A 40 9.60 -6.93 12.20
N ILE A 41 8.34 -7.38 12.11
CA ILE A 41 7.92 -8.40 11.14
C ILE A 41 7.19 -7.66 10.02
N SER A 42 7.79 -7.63 8.83
CA SER A 42 7.33 -6.80 7.71
C SER A 42 6.97 -7.66 6.50
N ILE A 43 6.00 -7.22 5.70
CA ILE A 43 5.63 -7.86 4.44
C ILE A 43 5.81 -6.89 3.28
N LEU A 44 6.45 -7.35 2.18
CA LEU A 44 6.46 -6.59 0.93
C LEU A 44 5.19 -6.91 0.14
N ALA A 45 4.32 -5.92 -0.02
CA ALA A 45 3.09 -6.02 -0.78
C ALA A 45 3.11 -5.10 -2.01
N GLY A 46 2.61 -5.60 -3.14
CA GLY A 46 2.52 -4.83 -4.39
C GLY A 46 2.40 -5.73 -5.62
N GLN A 47 2.04 -5.13 -6.74
CA GLN A 47 1.85 -5.84 -8.01
C GLN A 47 3.12 -6.57 -8.47
N SER A 48 2.98 -7.51 -9.40
CA SER A 48 4.14 -8.14 -10.03
C SER A 48 4.95 -7.10 -10.81
N GLY A 49 6.28 -7.18 -10.76
CA GLY A 49 7.18 -6.27 -11.49
C GLY A 49 7.52 -4.94 -10.80
N VAL A 50 6.94 -4.62 -9.63
CA VAL A 50 7.24 -3.36 -8.90
C VAL A 50 8.60 -3.34 -8.19
N GLY A 51 9.37 -4.44 -8.24
CA GLY A 51 10.71 -4.51 -7.66
C GLY A 51 10.83 -5.13 -6.26
N LYS A 52 9.79 -5.81 -5.74
CA LYS A 52 9.82 -6.47 -4.41
C LYS A 52 11.03 -7.40 -4.24
N SER A 53 11.23 -8.35 -5.16
CA SER A 53 12.34 -9.29 -5.07
C SER A 53 13.70 -8.60 -5.20
N SER A 54 13.84 -7.56 -6.04
CA SER A 54 15.08 -6.77 -6.11
C SER A 54 15.37 -6.09 -4.78
N LEU A 55 14.33 -5.57 -4.10
CA LEU A 55 14.47 -4.95 -2.78
C LEU A 55 14.84 -5.98 -1.70
N THR A 56 14.23 -7.17 -1.70
CA THR A 56 14.61 -8.29 -0.82
C THR A 56 16.10 -8.62 -0.94
N ASN A 57 16.63 -8.65 -2.16
CA ASN A 57 18.05 -8.92 -2.40
C ASN A 57 18.97 -7.82 -1.89
N ALA A 58 18.58 -6.55 -2.06
CA ALA A 58 19.34 -5.42 -1.52
C ALA A 58 19.35 -5.41 0.03
N LEU A 59 18.26 -5.89 0.67
CA LEU A 59 18.14 -5.98 2.12
C LEU A 59 18.89 -7.18 2.70
N ILE A 60 19.05 -8.26 1.94
CA ILE A 60 19.64 -9.53 2.38
C ILE A 60 20.75 -9.99 1.40
N PRO A 61 21.88 -9.27 1.35
CA PRO A 61 22.91 -9.50 0.33
C PRO A 61 23.62 -10.86 0.47
N ASP A 62 23.72 -11.42 1.67
CA ASP A 62 24.44 -12.68 1.93
C ASP A 62 23.67 -13.93 1.52
N LYS A 63 22.36 -13.80 1.27
CA LYS A 63 21.62 -14.83 0.57
C LYS A 63 21.72 -14.47 -0.90
N GLN A 64 22.50 -15.23 -1.66
CA GLN A 64 22.26 -15.40 -3.10
C GLN A 64 20.87 -16.04 -3.28
N LEU A 65 19.80 -15.34 -2.87
CA LEU A 65 18.49 -15.58 -3.43
C LEU A 65 18.75 -15.41 -4.91
N LYS A 66 18.49 -16.45 -5.69
CA LYS A 66 18.57 -16.33 -7.13
C LYS A 66 17.60 -15.22 -7.52
N THR A 67 18.10 -13.99 -7.65
CA THR A 67 17.65 -13.11 -8.70
C THR A 67 17.98 -13.88 -9.96
N ASN A 68 17.11 -14.81 -10.34
CA ASN A 68 17.06 -15.21 -11.73
C ASN A 68 16.61 -13.94 -12.44
N THR A 69 17.58 -13.05 -12.72
CA THR A 69 17.66 -12.33 -13.98
C THR A 69 17.25 -13.35 -15.02
N VAL A 70 16.00 -13.24 -15.45
CA VAL A 70 15.35 -13.97 -16.55
C VAL A 70 16.14 -15.20 -16.94
N SER A 71 16.02 -16.30 -16.17
CA SER A 71 16.64 -17.54 -16.59
C SER A 71 16.00 -17.93 -17.92
N GLU A 72 16.79 -17.87 -18.99
CA GLU A 72 16.51 -18.28 -20.37
C GLU A 72 16.14 -19.76 -20.53
N ILE A 73 15.59 -20.39 -19.49
CA ILE A 73 15.27 -21.81 -19.42
C ILE A 73 13.82 -21.94 -19.01
N THR A 74 12.92 -21.57 -19.92
CA THR A 74 11.64 -22.24 -20.21
C THR A 74 10.81 -21.30 -21.08
N LYS A 75 10.76 -21.60 -22.38
CA LYS A 75 9.92 -20.93 -23.38
C LYS A 75 8.40 -21.07 -23.13
N HIS A 76 7.94 -21.46 -21.94
CA HIS A 76 6.53 -21.61 -21.58
C HIS A 76 6.29 -21.24 -20.10
N GLY A 77 5.54 -20.16 -19.85
CA GLY A 77 4.73 -19.97 -18.64
C GLY A 77 5.36 -19.29 -17.42
N ARG A 78 5.25 -17.96 -17.36
CA ARG A 78 4.87 -17.14 -16.17
C ARG A 78 5.38 -17.62 -14.79
N HIS A 79 6.68 -17.42 -14.53
CA HIS A 79 7.29 -17.63 -13.22
C HIS A 79 6.85 -16.55 -12.23
N THR A 80 5.95 -16.92 -11.32
CA THR A 80 5.38 -16.07 -10.27
C THR A 80 5.79 -16.70 -8.95
N THR A 81 6.40 -15.97 -8.01
CA THR A 81 6.61 -16.45 -6.63
C THR A 81 5.28 -17.02 -6.13
N THR A 82 5.17 -18.32 -5.84
CA THR A 82 3.88 -18.99 -5.55
C THR A 82 3.59 -19.11 -4.06
N ALA A 83 4.60 -18.97 -3.20
CA ALA A 83 4.48 -19.05 -1.75
C ALA A 83 5.10 -17.82 -1.08
N ALA A 84 4.49 -17.34 0.00
CA ALA A 84 5.11 -16.34 0.85
C ALA A 84 6.35 -16.95 1.52
N THR A 85 7.47 -16.23 1.50
CA THR A 85 8.73 -16.70 2.10
C THR A 85 9.15 -15.73 3.20
N LEU A 86 9.45 -16.25 4.39
CA LEU A 86 9.99 -15.47 5.51
C LEU A 86 11.52 -15.51 5.50
N TYR A 87 12.13 -14.34 5.66
CA TYR A 87 13.58 -14.16 5.76
C TYR A 87 13.93 -13.39 7.02
N HIS A 88 14.95 -13.84 7.75
CA HIS A 88 15.56 -13.08 8.84
C HIS A 88 16.50 -12.00 8.28
N LEU A 89 16.34 -10.76 8.75
CA LEU A 89 17.19 -9.64 8.37
C LEU A 89 18.49 -9.65 9.19
N PRO A 90 19.66 -9.36 8.59
CA PRO A 90 20.94 -9.38 9.29
C PRO A 90 21.02 -8.46 10.51
N GLU A 91 20.33 -7.32 10.45
CA GLU A 91 20.35 -6.28 11.49
C GLU A 91 19.27 -6.49 12.56
N GLY A 92 18.40 -7.51 12.41
CA GLY A 92 17.27 -7.81 13.28
C GLY A 92 15.91 -7.62 12.57
N GLY A 93 14.91 -8.44 12.94
CA GLY A 93 13.59 -8.45 12.33
C GLY A 93 13.42 -9.48 11.19
N ASP A 94 12.20 -9.57 10.68
CA ASP A 94 11.77 -10.55 9.67
C ASP A 94 11.10 -9.86 8.47
N LEU A 95 11.37 -10.39 7.29
CA LEU A 95 10.79 -9.94 6.02
C LEU A 95 10.04 -11.08 5.34
N ILE A 96 8.76 -10.88 5.09
CA ILE A 96 7.91 -11.77 4.32
C ILE A 96 7.86 -11.25 2.88
N ASP A 97 8.50 -11.96 1.94
CA ASP A 97 8.32 -11.71 0.50
C ASP A 97 7.07 -12.45 0.03
N SER A 98 6.13 -11.71 -0.54
CA SER A 98 4.86 -12.25 -1.01
C SER A 98 4.84 -12.33 -2.54
N PRO A 99 4.13 -13.32 -3.12
CA PRO A 99 3.71 -13.29 -4.51
C PRO A 99 3.19 -11.91 -4.90
N GLY A 100 3.35 -11.52 -6.17
CA GLY A 100 2.71 -10.29 -6.66
C GLY A 100 1.20 -10.34 -6.42
N VAL A 101 0.73 -9.71 -5.35
CA VAL A 101 -0.70 -9.67 -5.02
C VAL A 101 -1.32 -8.69 -6.01
N ALA A 102 -2.20 -9.20 -6.87
CA ALA A 102 -2.79 -8.40 -7.93
C ALA A 102 -3.73 -7.32 -7.39
N ILE A 103 -4.41 -7.56 -6.27
CA ILE A 103 -5.21 -6.64 -5.44
C ILE A 103 -5.85 -7.54 -4.34
N PHE A 104 -5.79 -7.15 -3.06
CA PHE A 104 -6.66 -7.75 -2.04
C PHE A 104 -8.10 -7.36 -2.40
N GLY A 105 -8.97 -8.34 -2.64
CA GLY A 105 -10.35 -8.08 -3.06
C GLY A 105 -11.10 -7.26 -2.02
N LEU A 106 -11.90 -6.28 -2.46
CA LEU A 106 -12.83 -5.54 -1.58
C LEU A 106 -14.02 -6.41 -1.12
N ALA A 107 -14.05 -7.69 -1.51
CA ALA A 107 -15.20 -8.58 -1.33
C ALA A 107 -15.57 -8.80 0.13
N ASP A 108 -14.58 -8.80 1.02
CA ASP A 108 -14.77 -9.07 2.45
C ASP A 108 -14.84 -7.78 3.30
N LEU A 109 -14.92 -6.61 2.66
CA LEU A 109 -15.03 -5.32 3.37
C LEU A 109 -16.47 -4.81 3.36
N THR A 110 -16.91 -4.23 4.48
CA THR A 110 -18.13 -3.42 4.55
C THR A 110 -17.86 -1.97 4.15
N GLU A 111 -18.89 -1.21 3.74
CA GLU A 111 -18.72 0.22 3.41
C GLU A 111 -18.13 1.03 4.58
N GLN A 112 -18.48 0.66 5.81
CA GLN A 112 -17.94 1.25 7.04
C GLN A 112 -16.45 0.94 7.19
N GLN A 113 -16.04 -0.31 6.97
CA GLN A 113 -14.61 -0.69 7.01
C GLN A 113 -13.82 0.01 5.91
N LEU A 114 -14.40 0.15 4.70
CA LEU A 114 -13.78 0.93 3.63
C LEU A 114 -13.58 2.39 4.06
N ALA A 115 -14.61 3.04 4.61
CA ALA A 115 -14.52 4.42 5.09
C ALA A 115 -13.49 4.57 6.21
N TRP A 116 -13.48 3.65 7.18
CA TRP A 116 -12.53 3.63 8.29
C TRP A 116 -11.07 3.44 7.85
N GLY A 117 -10.86 2.75 6.71
CA GLY A 117 -9.53 2.57 6.11
C GLY A 117 -8.89 3.86 5.58
N TYR A 118 -9.67 4.94 5.42
CA TYR A 118 -9.14 6.27 5.11
C TYR A 118 -8.84 6.99 6.43
N ARG A 119 -7.55 7.12 6.78
CA ARG A 119 -7.09 7.72 8.05
C ARG A 119 -7.68 9.12 8.27
N GLU A 120 -7.79 9.91 7.21
CA GLU A 120 -8.37 11.25 7.26
C GLU A 120 -9.88 11.29 7.54
N PHE A 121 -10.59 10.17 7.35
CA PHE A 121 -12.03 10.10 7.62
C PHE A 121 -12.31 9.76 9.08
N GLN A 122 -11.42 9.00 9.73
CA GLN A 122 -11.60 8.52 11.11
C GLN A 122 -12.08 9.60 12.08
N PRO A 123 -11.44 10.79 12.18
CA PRO A 123 -11.90 11.82 13.11
C PRO A 123 -13.25 12.46 12.74
N LEU A 124 -13.72 12.30 11.49
CA LEU A 124 -14.93 12.92 10.95
C LEU A 124 -16.12 11.96 10.88
N ILE A 125 -15.88 10.64 10.86
CA ILE A 125 -16.95 9.64 10.76
C ILE A 125 -17.95 9.82 11.91
N GLU A 126 -17.46 10.01 13.14
CA GLU A 126 -18.29 10.24 14.34
C GLU A 126 -18.97 11.62 14.36
N GLN A 127 -18.56 12.54 13.49
CA GLN A 127 -19.16 13.88 13.35
C GLN A 127 -20.30 13.90 12.33
N CYS A 128 -20.55 12.78 11.65
CA CYS A 128 -21.70 12.67 10.76
C CYS A 128 -23.00 12.72 11.56
N ARG A 129 -24.03 13.37 10.99
CA ARG A 129 -25.37 13.42 11.59
C ARG A 129 -25.97 12.03 11.86
N PHE A 130 -25.60 11.04 11.07
CA PHE A 130 -26.15 9.68 11.14
C PHE A 130 -25.03 8.64 11.28
N ASN A 131 -25.23 7.66 12.16
CA ASN A 131 -24.27 6.58 12.42
C ASN A 131 -24.08 5.63 11.22
N ASN A 132 -25.05 5.59 10.30
CA ASN A 132 -25.00 4.80 9.07
C ASN A 132 -24.74 5.68 7.83
N CYS A 133 -24.08 6.82 8.01
CA CYS A 133 -23.69 7.70 6.91
C CYS A 133 -22.84 6.93 5.89
N ARG A 134 -23.22 6.99 4.61
CA ARG A 134 -22.47 6.35 3.51
C ARG A 134 -21.41 7.27 2.92
N HIS A 135 -21.29 8.48 3.45
CA HIS A 135 -20.37 9.51 3.02
C HIS A 135 -20.49 9.88 1.53
N VAL A 136 -21.69 9.74 0.96
CA VAL A 136 -21.97 10.04 -0.46
C VAL A 136 -22.77 11.31 -0.62
N ASN A 137 -24.07 11.24 -0.38
CA ASN A 137 -25.02 12.33 -0.52
C ASN A 137 -25.84 12.51 0.77
N ASP A 138 -25.42 11.85 1.85
CA ASP A 138 -26.07 11.89 3.14
C ASP A 138 -26.10 13.32 3.70
N LYS A 139 -27.24 13.71 4.27
CA LYS A 139 -27.42 15.03 4.88
C LYS A 139 -26.60 15.12 6.17
N GLY A 140 -25.79 16.18 6.30
CA GLY A 140 -24.92 16.35 7.48
C GLY A 140 -23.74 15.37 7.51
N CYS A 141 -23.22 14.99 6.36
CA CYS A 141 -22.00 14.19 6.26
C CYS A 141 -20.75 15.07 6.46
N ALA A 142 -20.08 14.92 7.62
CA ALA A 142 -18.87 15.67 7.92
C ALA A 142 -17.71 15.35 6.96
N VAL A 143 -17.54 14.08 6.56
CA VAL A 143 -16.50 13.65 5.59
C VAL A 143 -16.66 14.36 4.25
N ARG A 144 -17.89 14.44 3.72
CA ARG A 144 -18.14 15.12 2.44
C ARG A 144 -17.90 16.62 2.57
N SER A 145 -18.40 17.24 3.63
CA SER A 145 -18.19 18.68 3.86
C SER A 145 -16.69 19.01 3.99
N ALA A 146 -15.93 18.21 4.72
CA ALA A 146 -14.47 18.37 4.82
C ALA A 146 -13.77 18.22 3.46
N ALA A 147 -14.21 17.28 2.61
CA ALA A 147 -13.68 17.15 1.24
C ALA A 147 -14.07 18.33 0.32
N GLU A 148 -15.26 18.89 0.49
CA GLU A 148 -15.74 20.09 -0.23
C GLU A 148 -14.99 21.36 0.21
N ASN A 149 -14.63 21.46 1.49
CA ASN A 149 -13.88 22.57 2.08
C ASN A 149 -12.36 22.49 1.88
N GLY A 150 -11.84 21.36 1.38
CA GLY A 150 -10.40 21.14 1.20
C GLY A 150 -9.65 20.69 2.45
N GLU A 151 -10.35 20.34 3.53
CA GLU A 151 -9.77 19.74 4.75
C GLU A 151 -9.31 18.30 4.50
N ILE A 152 -9.98 17.60 3.57
CA ILE A 152 -9.54 16.33 3.02
C ILE A 152 -9.04 16.55 1.58
N PRO A 153 -7.91 15.95 1.18
CA PRO A 153 -7.49 15.97 -0.22
C PRO A 153 -8.59 15.41 -1.14
N ARG A 154 -9.10 16.25 -2.06
CA ARG A 154 -10.21 15.90 -2.95
C ARG A 154 -9.98 14.59 -3.72
N GLN A 155 -8.73 14.33 -4.11
CA GLN A 155 -8.36 13.09 -4.82
C GLN A 155 -8.59 11.85 -3.95
N ARG A 156 -8.32 11.90 -2.64
CA ARG A 156 -8.55 10.80 -1.70
C ARG A 156 -10.04 10.49 -1.57
N TYR A 157 -10.87 11.53 -1.42
CA TYR A 157 -12.33 11.36 -1.40
C TYR A 157 -12.85 10.75 -2.71
N GLN A 158 -12.35 11.20 -3.87
CA GLN A 158 -12.71 10.61 -5.17
C GLN A 158 -12.26 9.14 -5.29
N ARG A 159 -11.11 8.77 -4.72
CA ARG A 159 -10.66 7.37 -4.67
C ARG A 159 -11.58 6.52 -3.80
N TYR A 160 -12.03 7.05 -2.66
CA TYR A 160 -13.03 6.39 -1.81
C TYR A 160 -14.32 6.10 -2.58
N LEU A 161 -14.89 7.09 -3.28
CA LEU A 161 -16.10 6.90 -4.09
C LEU A 161 -15.90 5.80 -5.15
N LYS A 162 -14.76 5.82 -5.87
CA LYS A 162 -14.43 4.83 -6.90
C LYS A 162 -14.23 3.42 -6.34
N LEU A 163 -13.68 3.27 -5.13
CA LEU A 163 -13.55 1.95 -4.50
C LEU A 163 -14.90 1.44 -4.02
N ARG A 164 -15.74 2.33 -3.44
CA ARG A 164 -17.09 1.97 -3.00
C ARG A 164 -17.94 1.46 -4.17
N GLU A 165 -17.89 2.10 -5.33
CA GLU A 165 -18.59 1.66 -6.55
C GLU A 165 -18.20 0.24 -7.01
N LYS A 166 -17.01 -0.24 -6.61
CA LYS A 166 -16.51 -1.59 -6.93
C LYS A 166 -16.81 -2.61 -5.85
N MET A 167 -17.37 -2.19 -4.72
CA MET A 167 -17.77 -3.12 -3.67
C MET A 167 -18.96 -3.95 -4.17
N PRO A 168 -18.99 -5.25 -3.85
CA PRO A 168 -20.15 -6.07 -4.16
C PRO A 168 -21.40 -5.46 -3.50
N THR A 169 -22.47 -5.30 -4.26
CA THR A 169 -23.78 -4.96 -3.68
C THR A 169 -24.20 -6.10 -2.77
N ALA A 170 -24.56 -5.77 -1.52
CA ALA A 170 -25.20 -6.73 -0.64
C ALA A 170 -26.46 -7.29 -1.33
N ASN A 171 -26.53 -8.61 -1.47
CA ASN A 171 -27.74 -9.32 -1.91
C ASN A 171 -28.84 -9.21 -0.85
#